data_AF-A0A662VXY9-F1
#
_entry.id   AF-A0A662VXY9-F1
#
_cell.length_a   1.000
_cell.length_b   1.000
_cell.length_c   1.000
_cell.angle_alpha   90.00
_cell.angle_beta   90.00
_cell.angle_gamma   90.00
#
_symmetry.space_group_name_H-M   'P 1'
#
loop_
_entity.id
_entity.type
_entity.pdbx_description
1 polymer ?
#
loop_
_entity_poly.entity_id
_entity_poly.type
_entity_poly.pdbx_seq_one_letter_code
_entity_poly.pdbx_strand_id
1 'polypeptide(L)'
;MLIEYLRQIILKMLEDPIYSKPKIVELPSPLSRKLRGYLISKLRRQGDEHAARVFNEQFRRGNLDISLNRAFRYLIDECGINDQEEIEKFLAKMLDEIIKRKRNVWRKPKFEVFENPVDNSIFESMLQHALSSKTKDETGEIIEYGKQNGFFYWDGEKWHVTNLGHFFIKLSPLQAVKFLLLVEIGQSRGINDNWHISEKFLRKLFEVKEMSWYLENPKELADYNSKWVKRLNDLGIVEREIVYVDPVYIPIEIRDNIKLNKMGKIVLEEILNTEKDSLSILLELLYRQELRFSSDLLAYYTSSETIEKLKRLFEDGKLVRGQEREIQASLRAFEDGNYISSLKTLIPTIEGIVRNIYVSKGLGGTDKDLEPMLQELRSNKWITKETEGLVISLGRAKKLHGLEGLSEQEAQVYCIIGLKALEGIFKDYYFFTALRLCFEKISEIEPNISEEYLLEAYPNKRKEVHVQIKEHSLESLYKKVELICTLPKYDRVYSFRVDLEKNIVKSNGA
;
A
#
# COMPACT_ATOMS: atom_id res chain seq x y z
N MET A 1 0.26 -14.33 14.51
CA MET A 1 1.35 -15.17 13.94
C MET A 1 1.87 -14.59 12.62
N LEU A 2 0.97 -14.26 11.68
CA LEU A 2 1.32 -13.66 10.37
C LEU A 2 2.18 -12.39 10.47
N ILE A 3 1.82 -11.44 11.34
CA ILE A 3 2.53 -10.15 11.50
C ILE A 3 3.99 -10.37 11.90
N GLU A 4 4.23 -11.21 12.90
CA GLU A 4 5.58 -11.43 13.43
C GLU A 4 6.48 -12.12 12.41
N TYR A 5 5.96 -13.10 11.66
CA TYR A 5 6.73 -13.72 10.58
C TYR A 5 7.05 -12.74 9.45
N LEU A 6 6.07 -11.91 9.05
CA LEU A 6 6.28 -10.91 8.02
C LEU A 6 7.33 -9.87 8.46
N ARG A 7 7.31 -9.45 9.73
CA ARG A 7 8.34 -8.58 10.31
C ARG A 7 9.72 -9.20 10.28
N GLN A 8 9.84 -10.45 10.73
CA GLN A 8 11.11 -11.16 10.72
C GLN A 8 11.68 -11.29 9.31
N ILE A 9 10.82 -11.55 8.31
CA ILE A 9 11.24 -11.60 6.90
C ILE A 9 11.77 -10.23 6.45
N ILE A 10 11.04 -9.14 6.73
CA ILE A 10 11.47 -7.78 6.35
C ILE A 10 12.80 -7.43 7.03
N LEU A 11 12.94 -7.71 8.33
CA LEU A 11 14.18 -7.45 9.08
C LEU A 11 15.35 -8.24 8.49
N LYS A 12 15.16 -9.52 8.16
CA LYS A 12 16.18 -10.33 7.50
C LYS A 12 16.56 -9.80 6.12
N MET A 13 15.61 -9.27 5.35
CA MET A 13 15.91 -8.63 4.05
C MET A 13 16.68 -7.31 4.21
N LEU A 14 16.50 -6.60 5.33
CA LEU A 14 17.30 -5.40 5.63
C LEU A 14 18.74 -5.75 6.03
N GLU A 15 18.92 -6.83 6.79
CA GLU A 15 20.24 -7.33 7.21
C GLU A 15 21.00 -8.01 6.06
N ASP A 16 20.29 -8.82 5.28
CA ASP A 16 20.79 -9.58 4.15
C ASP A 16 19.87 -9.34 2.93
N PRO A 17 20.22 -8.38 2.03
CA PRO A 17 19.42 -8.08 0.86
C PRO A 17 19.28 -9.25 -0.13
N ILE A 18 20.07 -10.32 -0.01
CA ILE A 18 19.92 -11.55 -0.81
C ILE A 18 19.21 -12.67 -0.05
N TYR A 19 18.71 -12.39 1.17
CA TYR A 19 17.98 -13.34 2.00
C TYR A 19 16.83 -13.98 1.23
N SER A 20 16.80 -15.31 1.22
CA SER A 20 15.79 -16.07 0.47
C SER A 20 15.68 -15.57 -0.98
N LYS A 21 16.82 -15.34 -1.66
CA LYS A 21 16.90 -15.03 -3.09
C LYS A 21 15.82 -15.85 -3.79
N PRO A 22 14.81 -15.21 -4.42
CA PRO A 22 13.75 -15.95 -5.06
C PRO A 22 14.45 -16.84 -6.08
N LYS A 23 14.40 -18.16 -5.83
CA LYS A 23 14.89 -19.15 -6.78
C LYS A 23 13.88 -19.14 -7.93
N ILE A 24 14.01 -18.16 -8.83
CA ILE A 24 13.21 -18.03 -10.04
C ILE A 24 13.73 -19.08 -11.02
N VAL A 25 13.53 -20.35 -10.68
CA VAL A 25 13.52 -21.43 -11.65
C VAL A 25 12.04 -21.61 -11.99
N GLU A 26 11.52 -20.65 -12.74
CA GLU A 26 10.18 -20.72 -13.30
C GLU A 26 10.20 -21.71 -14.47
N LEU A 27 9.15 -22.52 -14.56
CA LEU A 27 8.96 -23.40 -15.70
C LEU A 27 8.99 -22.54 -16.98
N PRO A 28 9.94 -22.78 -17.91
CA PRO A 28 10.08 -21.97 -19.10
C PRO A 28 8.75 -21.88 -19.86
N SER A 29 8.37 -20.66 -20.25
CA SER A 29 7.13 -20.40 -21.00
C SER A 29 6.88 -21.37 -22.17
N PRO A 30 7.90 -21.75 -22.98
CA PRO A 30 7.73 -22.75 -24.04
C PRO A 30 7.31 -24.13 -23.51
N LEU A 31 7.93 -24.61 -22.44
CA LEU A 31 7.64 -25.90 -21.82
C LEU A 31 6.27 -25.89 -21.14
N SER A 32 5.92 -24.80 -20.46
CA SER A 32 4.59 -24.58 -19.89
C SER A 32 3.48 -24.65 -20.95
N ARG A 33 3.65 -23.97 -22.09
CA ARG A 33 2.70 -24.04 -23.23
C ARG A 33 2.60 -25.46 -23.80
N LYS A 34 3.72 -26.16 -23.93
CA LYS A 34 3.77 -27.54 -24.45
C LYS A 34 3.00 -28.51 -23.54
N LEU A 35 3.20 -28.43 -22.23
CA LEU A 35 2.52 -29.25 -21.23
C LEU A 35 1.01 -28.93 -21.13
N ARG A 36 0.63 -27.65 -21.28
CA ARG A 36 -0.78 -27.24 -21.41
C ARG A 36 -1.44 -27.85 -22.64
N GLY A 37 -0.78 -27.75 -23.79
CA GLY A 37 -1.23 -28.35 -25.05
C GLY A 37 -1.39 -29.86 -24.91
N TYR A 38 -0.40 -30.53 -24.32
CA TYR A 38 -0.43 -31.96 -24.02
C TYR A 38 -1.67 -32.35 -23.19
N LEU A 39 -1.92 -31.68 -22.07
CA LEU A 39 -3.05 -31.98 -21.18
C LEU A 39 -4.41 -31.79 -21.88
N ILE A 40 -4.59 -30.66 -22.56
CA ILE A 40 -5.85 -30.35 -23.25
C ILE A 40 -6.11 -31.35 -24.37
N SER A 41 -5.10 -31.65 -25.19
CA SER A 41 -5.20 -32.62 -26.28
C SER A 41 -5.53 -34.02 -25.75
N LYS A 42 -4.96 -34.42 -24.61
CA LYS A 42 -5.20 -35.73 -23.99
C LYS A 42 -6.62 -35.84 -23.44
N LEU A 43 -7.12 -34.84 -22.73
CA LEU A 43 -8.49 -34.82 -22.20
C LEU A 43 -9.55 -34.83 -23.31
N ARG A 44 -9.31 -34.07 -24.40
CA ARG A 44 -10.18 -34.07 -25.59
C ARG A 44 -10.21 -35.44 -26.29
N ARG A 45 -9.04 -36.07 -26.49
CA ARG A 45 -8.96 -37.42 -27.09
C ARG A 45 -9.66 -38.49 -26.25
N GLN A 46 -9.83 -38.25 -24.95
CA GLN A 46 -10.55 -39.13 -24.03
C GLN A 46 -12.05 -38.78 -23.89
N GLY A 47 -12.58 -37.87 -24.72
CA GLY A 47 -14.00 -37.51 -24.74
C GLY A 47 -14.49 -36.65 -23.56
N ASP A 48 -13.59 -36.07 -22.78
CA ASP A 48 -13.92 -35.39 -21.52
C ASP A 48 -13.81 -33.86 -21.66
N GLU A 49 -14.76 -33.29 -22.39
CA GLU A 49 -14.80 -31.85 -22.67
C GLU A 49 -15.02 -30.99 -21.42
N HIS A 50 -15.72 -31.54 -20.41
CA HIS A 50 -15.94 -30.86 -19.14
C HIS A 50 -14.65 -30.77 -18.33
N ALA A 51 -13.89 -31.86 -18.17
CA ALA A 51 -12.58 -31.81 -17.51
C ALA A 51 -11.61 -30.91 -18.27
N ALA A 52 -11.59 -30.95 -19.61
CA ALA A 52 -10.77 -30.05 -20.41
C ALA A 52 -11.07 -28.56 -20.12
N ARG A 53 -12.35 -28.21 -19.93
CA ARG A 53 -12.79 -26.85 -19.57
C ARG A 53 -12.35 -26.47 -18.15
N VAL A 54 -12.59 -27.34 -17.17
CA VAL A 54 -12.20 -27.14 -15.75
C VAL A 54 -10.68 -26.99 -15.61
N PHE A 55 -9.89 -27.81 -16.32
CA PHE A 55 -8.42 -27.72 -16.27
C PHE A 55 -7.90 -26.45 -16.96
N ASN A 56 -8.54 -26.03 -18.05
CA ASN A 56 -8.21 -24.74 -18.69
C ASN A 56 -8.49 -23.56 -17.75
N GLU A 57 -9.58 -23.62 -16.96
CA GLU A 57 -9.85 -22.65 -15.90
C GLU A 57 -8.85 -22.73 -14.74
N GLN A 58 -8.41 -23.93 -14.33
CA GLN A 58 -7.37 -24.08 -13.29
C GLN A 58 -6.02 -23.51 -13.72
N PHE A 59 -5.67 -23.60 -15.01
CA PHE A 59 -4.51 -22.91 -15.58
C PHE A 59 -4.72 -21.38 -15.58
N ARG A 60 -5.90 -20.88 -15.95
CA ARG A 60 -6.21 -19.44 -15.87
C ARG A 60 -6.15 -18.89 -14.44
N ARG A 61 -6.47 -19.72 -13.44
CA ARG A 61 -6.43 -19.39 -12.01
C ARG A 61 -5.07 -19.68 -11.35
N GLY A 62 -4.06 -20.17 -12.09
CA GLY A 62 -2.67 -20.36 -11.63
C GLY A 62 -2.43 -21.56 -10.69
N ASN A 63 -3.45 -22.32 -10.28
CA ASN A 63 -3.29 -23.41 -9.31
C ASN A 63 -2.46 -24.59 -9.83
N LEU A 64 -2.60 -24.92 -11.13
CA LEU A 64 -1.83 -26.00 -11.76
C LEU A 64 -0.40 -25.56 -12.09
N ASP A 65 -0.19 -24.27 -12.36
CA ASP A 65 1.15 -23.70 -12.59
C ASP A 65 2.01 -23.78 -11.31
N ILE A 66 1.42 -23.61 -10.12
CA ILE A 66 2.12 -23.79 -8.85
C ILE A 66 2.64 -25.23 -8.70
N SER A 67 1.82 -26.22 -9.02
CA SER A 67 2.20 -27.64 -8.90
C SER A 67 3.29 -28.01 -9.91
N LEU A 68 3.18 -27.49 -11.15
CA LEU A 68 4.18 -27.66 -12.20
C LEU A 68 5.51 -26.99 -11.86
N ASN A 69 5.49 -25.76 -11.33
CA ASN A 69 6.69 -25.06 -10.90
C ASN A 69 7.38 -25.76 -9.73
N ARG A 70 6.63 -26.33 -8.78
CA ARG A 70 7.19 -27.14 -7.68
C ARG A 70 7.86 -28.41 -8.19
N ALA A 71 7.19 -29.13 -9.09
CA ALA A 71 7.74 -30.33 -9.70
C ALA A 71 9.01 -30.02 -10.51
N PHE A 72 8.97 -28.95 -11.31
CA PHE A 72 10.09 -28.47 -12.11
C PHE A 72 11.30 -28.11 -11.24
N ARG A 73 11.07 -27.35 -10.15
CA ARG A 73 12.11 -27.04 -9.16
C ARG A 73 12.68 -28.30 -8.53
N TYR A 74 11.84 -29.25 -8.11
CA TYR A 74 12.32 -30.48 -7.50
C TYR A 74 13.26 -31.25 -8.45
N LEU A 75 12.90 -31.35 -9.74
CA LEU A 75 13.73 -32.02 -10.74
C LEU A 75 15.10 -31.34 -10.91
N ILE A 76 15.14 -30.00 -10.94
CA ILE A 76 16.39 -29.25 -11.15
C ILE A 76 17.22 -29.17 -9.86
N ASP A 77 16.61 -28.72 -8.76
CA ASP A 77 17.32 -28.38 -7.52
C ASP A 77 17.69 -29.63 -6.70
N GLU A 78 16.78 -30.61 -6.61
CA GLU A 78 16.93 -31.76 -5.71
C GLU A 78 17.43 -33.01 -6.47
N CYS A 79 17.08 -33.14 -7.75
CA CYS A 79 17.50 -34.28 -8.57
C CYS A 79 18.64 -33.96 -9.55
N GLY A 80 18.99 -32.68 -9.75
CA GLY A 80 20.03 -32.27 -10.69
C GLY A 80 19.71 -32.54 -12.16
N ILE A 81 18.44 -32.78 -12.49
CA ILE A 81 17.97 -33.08 -13.84
C ILE A 81 17.84 -31.76 -14.59
N ASN A 82 18.76 -31.52 -15.52
CA ASN A 82 18.82 -30.31 -16.34
C ASN A 82 18.46 -30.57 -17.81
N ASP A 83 18.29 -31.83 -18.20
CA ASP A 83 17.87 -32.19 -19.56
C ASP A 83 16.39 -31.87 -19.79
N GLN A 84 16.11 -31.09 -20.84
CA GLN A 84 14.77 -30.57 -21.09
C GLN A 84 13.77 -31.67 -21.50
N GLU A 85 14.22 -32.70 -22.22
CA GLU A 85 13.34 -33.82 -22.63
C GLU A 85 12.99 -34.69 -21.43
N GLU A 86 13.95 -34.92 -20.55
CA GLU A 86 13.77 -35.67 -19.31
C GLU A 86 12.82 -34.94 -18.35
N ILE A 87 13.02 -33.63 -18.15
CA ILE A 87 12.10 -32.80 -17.36
C ILE A 87 10.67 -32.88 -17.93
N GLU A 88 10.52 -32.73 -19.24
CA GLU A 88 9.21 -32.79 -19.89
C GLU A 88 8.54 -34.15 -19.68
N LYS A 89 9.29 -35.25 -19.79
CA LYS A 89 8.82 -36.62 -19.55
C LYS A 89 8.26 -36.78 -18.14
N PHE A 90 8.97 -36.30 -17.11
CA PHE A 90 8.51 -36.34 -15.71
C PHE A 90 7.25 -35.49 -15.49
N LEU A 91 7.23 -34.26 -15.99
CA LEU A 91 6.10 -33.34 -15.83
C LEU A 91 4.84 -33.81 -16.59
N ALA A 92 4.99 -34.35 -17.79
CA ALA A 92 3.89 -34.92 -18.57
C ALA A 92 3.27 -36.13 -17.85
N LYS A 93 4.12 -37.00 -17.28
CA LYS A 93 3.65 -38.15 -16.50
C LYS A 93 2.99 -37.74 -15.18
N MET A 94 3.42 -36.64 -14.57
CA MET A 94 2.75 -36.06 -13.40
C MET A 94 1.33 -35.61 -13.76
N LEU A 95 1.17 -34.92 -14.90
CA LEU A 95 -0.13 -34.50 -15.40
C LEU A 95 -1.06 -35.69 -15.65
N ASP A 96 -0.54 -36.79 -16.19
CA ASP A 96 -1.30 -38.03 -16.38
C ASP A 96 -1.80 -38.61 -15.07
N GLU A 97 -0.95 -38.62 -14.04
CA GLU A 97 -1.29 -39.12 -12.72
C GLU A 97 -2.32 -38.22 -12.02
N ILE A 98 -2.24 -36.90 -12.20
CA ILE A 98 -3.25 -35.95 -11.73
C ILE A 98 -4.61 -36.22 -12.39
N ILE A 99 -4.64 -36.50 -13.70
CA ILE A 99 -5.88 -36.88 -14.41
C ILE A 99 -6.43 -38.20 -13.86
N LYS A 100 -5.57 -39.22 -13.68
CA LYS A 100 -5.96 -40.55 -13.15
C LYS A 100 -6.56 -40.43 -11.75
N ARG A 101 -5.94 -39.65 -10.86
CA ARG A 101 -6.41 -39.43 -9.48
C ARG A 101 -7.76 -38.71 -9.41
N LYS A 102 -8.01 -37.73 -10.29
CA LYS A 102 -9.31 -37.03 -10.31
C LYS A 102 -10.45 -37.89 -10.86
N ARG A 103 -10.18 -38.89 -11.71
CA ARG A 103 -11.19 -39.83 -12.23
C ARG A 103 -11.50 -40.97 -11.27
N ASN A 104 -10.51 -41.46 -10.52
CA ASN A 104 -10.65 -42.59 -9.60
C ASN A 104 -10.58 -42.12 -8.14
N VAL A 105 -11.69 -41.59 -7.63
CA VAL A 105 -11.77 -41.19 -6.21
C VAL A 105 -11.74 -42.41 -5.25
N TRP A 106 -11.88 -43.66 -5.75
CA TRP A 106 -12.07 -44.83 -4.87
C TRP A 106 -11.28 -46.11 -5.21
N ARG A 107 -10.18 -46.04 -5.98
CA ARG A 107 -9.24 -47.17 -6.10
C ARG A 107 -7.80 -46.68 -6.07
N LYS A 108 -6.96 -47.31 -5.25
CA LYS A 108 -5.49 -47.11 -5.27
C LYS A 108 -5.02 -47.26 -6.73
N PRO A 109 -4.51 -46.20 -7.38
CA PRO A 109 -4.01 -46.34 -8.74
C PRO A 109 -2.83 -47.32 -8.71
N LYS A 110 -2.85 -48.34 -9.57
CA LYS A 110 -1.62 -49.05 -9.93
C LYS A 110 -0.82 -48.09 -10.79
N PHE A 111 0.33 -47.64 -10.29
CA PHE A 111 1.21 -46.74 -11.01
C PHE A 111 1.68 -47.43 -12.31
N GLU A 112 1.64 -46.72 -13.43
CA GLU A 112 2.46 -47.08 -14.59
C GLU A 112 3.90 -46.74 -14.22
N VAL A 113 4.63 -47.75 -13.77
CA VAL A 113 6.01 -47.63 -13.28
C VAL A 113 6.90 -47.15 -14.42
N PHE A 114 7.86 -46.26 -14.14
CA PHE A 114 8.98 -46.11 -15.09
C PHE A 114 9.70 -47.46 -15.19
N GLU A 115 10.21 -47.83 -16.38
CA GLU A 115 10.99 -49.07 -16.52
C GLU A 115 12.26 -49.04 -15.65
N ASN A 116 12.80 -47.83 -15.40
CA ASN A 116 13.90 -47.59 -14.48
C ASN A 116 13.38 -47.38 -13.03
N PRO A 117 13.81 -48.19 -12.06
CA PRO A 117 13.47 -48.02 -10.64
C PRO A 117 13.89 -46.67 -10.05
N VAL A 118 14.99 -46.09 -10.55
CA VAL A 118 15.50 -44.79 -10.09
C VAL A 118 14.56 -43.67 -10.55
N ASP A 119 14.18 -43.65 -11.83
CA ASP A 119 13.19 -42.71 -12.36
C ASP A 119 11.86 -42.84 -11.62
N ASN A 120 11.46 -44.06 -11.24
CA ASN A 120 10.22 -44.25 -10.50
C ASN A 120 10.29 -43.65 -9.09
N SER A 121 11.41 -43.80 -8.39
CA SER A 121 11.63 -43.17 -7.09
C SER A 121 11.65 -41.64 -7.20
N ILE A 122 12.34 -41.09 -8.22
CA ILE A 122 12.38 -39.65 -8.49
C ILE A 122 10.95 -39.12 -8.75
N PHE A 123 10.18 -39.84 -9.57
CA PHE A 123 8.81 -39.45 -9.89
C PHE A 123 7.89 -39.47 -8.68
N GLU A 124 7.96 -40.51 -7.84
CA GLU A 124 7.14 -40.60 -6.64
C GLU A 124 7.46 -39.48 -5.65
N SER A 125 8.74 -39.17 -5.42
CA SER A 125 9.17 -38.07 -4.57
C SER A 125 8.79 -36.70 -5.14
N MET A 126 8.97 -36.49 -6.45
CA MET A 126 8.54 -35.28 -7.15
C MET A 126 7.02 -35.09 -7.07
N LEU A 127 6.24 -36.15 -7.32
CA LEU A 127 4.78 -36.12 -7.27
C LEU A 127 4.29 -35.83 -5.85
N GLN A 128 4.92 -36.42 -4.83
CA GLN A 128 4.66 -36.07 -3.44
C GLN A 128 5.00 -34.60 -3.17
N HIS A 129 6.14 -34.08 -3.63
CA HIS A 129 6.53 -32.69 -3.42
C HIS A 129 5.59 -31.70 -4.15
N ALA A 130 5.15 -32.05 -5.36
CA ALA A 130 4.25 -31.24 -6.17
C ALA A 130 2.82 -31.20 -5.61
N LEU A 131 2.34 -32.33 -5.09
CA LEU A 131 0.97 -32.50 -4.59
C LEU A 131 0.82 -32.34 -3.09
N SER A 132 1.91 -32.36 -2.31
CA SER A 132 1.79 -32.18 -0.86
C SER A 132 1.33 -30.76 -0.55
N SER A 133 0.29 -30.67 0.27
CA SER A 133 -0.05 -29.46 1.01
C SER A 133 0.89 -29.23 2.20
N LYS A 134 1.81 -30.17 2.47
CA LYS A 134 2.67 -30.23 3.67
C LYS A 134 4.06 -29.63 3.49
N THR A 135 4.58 -29.47 2.28
CA THR A 135 5.70 -28.55 2.04
C THR A 135 5.14 -27.16 1.74
N LYS A 136 4.36 -26.60 2.67
CA LYS A 136 4.21 -25.16 2.72
C LYS A 136 5.55 -24.66 3.19
N ASP A 137 6.36 -24.16 2.27
CA ASP A 137 7.33 -23.16 2.63
C ASP A 137 6.53 -21.98 3.17
N GLU A 138 6.21 -22.00 4.47
CA GLU A 138 5.46 -20.95 5.17
C GLU A 138 6.17 -19.61 4.96
N THR A 139 7.51 -19.64 4.89
CA THR A 139 8.34 -18.49 4.50
C THR A 139 7.99 -18.01 3.09
N GLY A 140 7.91 -18.91 2.11
CA GLY A 140 7.54 -18.59 0.73
C GLY A 140 6.12 -18.01 0.58
N GLU A 141 5.13 -18.54 1.32
CA GLU A 141 3.77 -17.96 1.34
C GLU A 141 3.76 -16.55 1.93
N ILE A 142 4.57 -16.29 2.97
CA ILE A 142 4.64 -14.97 3.62
C ILE A 142 5.47 -13.98 2.81
N ILE A 143 6.53 -14.43 2.12
CA ILE A 143 7.28 -13.62 1.16
C ILE A 143 6.37 -13.18 0.01
N GLU A 144 5.61 -14.12 -0.58
CA GLU A 144 4.68 -13.76 -1.66
C GLU A 144 3.59 -12.83 -1.14
N TYR A 145 3.07 -13.05 0.07
CA TYR A 145 2.12 -12.14 0.71
C TYR A 145 2.69 -10.74 0.91
N GLY A 146 3.91 -10.60 1.41
CA GLY A 146 4.55 -9.30 1.62
C GLY A 146 4.84 -8.56 0.31
N LYS A 147 5.23 -9.30 -0.73
CA LYS A 147 5.40 -8.78 -2.09
C LYS A 147 4.07 -8.30 -2.70
N GLN A 148 2.99 -9.08 -2.58
CA GLN A 148 1.68 -8.68 -3.09
C GLN A 148 1.17 -7.40 -2.42
N ASN A 149 1.43 -7.23 -1.12
CA ASN A 149 1.08 -6.01 -0.38
C ASN A 149 2.08 -4.85 -0.59
N GLY A 150 3.15 -5.04 -1.36
CA GLY A 150 4.12 -4.00 -1.68
C GLY A 150 5.07 -3.62 -0.54
N PHE A 151 5.31 -4.50 0.44
CA PHE A 151 6.28 -4.22 1.53
C PHE A 151 7.73 -4.35 1.09
N PHE A 152 7.98 -5.15 0.06
CA PHE A 152 9.29 -5.33 -0.55
C PHE A 152 9.14 -5.87 -1.96
N TYR A 153 10.18 -5.66 -2.78
CA TYR A 153 10.25 -6.20 -4.14
C TYR A 153 11.67 -6.69 -4.45
N TRP A 154 11.78 -7.58 -5.42
CA TRP A 154 13.06 -8.08 -5.94
C TRP A 154 13.38 -7.32 -7.23
N ASP A 155 14.55 -6.69 -7.33
CA ASP A 155 14.96 -5.93 -8.52
C ASP A 155 15.68 -6.78 -9.59
N GLY A 156 15.99 -8.04 -9.27
CA GLY A 156 16.80 -8.93 -10.09
C GLY A 156 18.07 -9.40 -9.36
N GLU A 157 18.59 -8.59 -8.44
CA GLU A 157 19.85 -8.81 -7.73
C GLU A 157 19.66 -8.92 -6.21
N LYS A 158 18.77 -8.10 -5.64
CA LYS A 158 18.49 -8.05 -4.20
C LYS A 158 17.05 -7.65 -3.90
N TRP A 159 16.63 -7.91 -2.67
CA TRP A 159 15.40 -7.39 -2.10
C TRP A 159 15.55 -5.92 -1.74
N HIS A 160 14.53 -5.15 -2.07
CA HIS A 160 14.35 -3.77 -1.63
C HIS A 160 13.12 -3.71 -0.75
N VAL A 161 13.29 -3.25 0.48
CA VAL A 161 12.18 -2.96 1.39
C VAL A 161 11.64 -1.58 1.05
N THR A 162 10.32 -1.48 0.89
CA THR A 162 9.64 -0.22 0.57
C THR A 162 9.40 0.60 1.83
N ASN A 163 8.96 1.85 1.69
CA ASN A 163 8.56 2.70 2.82
C ASN A 163 7.37 2.08 3.57
N LEU A 164 6.49 1.35 2.86
CA LEU A 164 5.44 0.55 3.49
C LEU A 164 6.04 -0.55 4.39
N GLY A 165 7.07 -1.24 3.92
CA GLY A 165 7.76 -2.29 4.70
C GLY A 165 8.51 -1.73 5.91
N HIS A 166 9.27 -0.64 5.72
CA HIS A 166 9.95 0.08 6.79
C HIS A 166 8.98 0.63 7.83
N PHE A 167 7.80 1.08 7.40
CA PHE A 167 6.75 1.53 8.30
C PHE A 167 6.14 0.38 9.09
N PHE A 168 5.79 -0.71 8.40
CA PHE A 168 5.14 -1.88 9.00
C PHE A 168 5.92 -2.47 10.19
N ILE A 169 7.25 -2.54 10.12
CA ILE A 169 8.08 -3.12 11.19
C ILE A 169 8.12 -2.26 12.47
N LYS A 170 7.82 -0.96 12.39
CA LYS A 170 7.84 -0.03 13.55
C LYS A 170 6.50 0.05 14.29
N LEU A 171 5.42 -0.44 13.67
CA LEU A 171 4.08 -0.38 14.25
C LEU A 171 3.99 -1.23 15.51
N SER A 172 3.12 -0.87 16.45
CA SER A 172 2.68 -1.82 17.48
C SER A 172 1.89 -2.98 16.83
N PRO A 173 1.74 -4.15 17.48
CA PRO A 173 1.00 -5.28 16.90
C PRO A 173 -0.41 -4.90 16.42
N LEU A 174 -1.15 -4.08 17.19
CA LEU A 174 -2.48 -3.63 16.82
C LEU A 174 -2.46 -2.67 15.62
N GLN A 175 -1.52 -1.72 15.58
CA GLN A 175 -1.38 -0.83 14.44
C GLN A 175 -0.99 -1.60 13.17
N ALA A 176 -0.16 -2.63 13.27
CA ALA A 176 0.22 -3.47 12.15
C ALA A 176 -0.97 -4.24 11.58
N VAL A 177 -1.89 -4.74 12.43
CA VAL A 177 -3.15 -5.34 11.96
C VAL A 177 -3.97 -4.30 11.18
N LYS A 178 -4.20 -3.11 11.75
CA LYS A 178 -4.97 -2.03 11.11
C LYS A 178 -4.36 -1.62 9.77
N PHE A 179 -3.06 -1.34 9.78
CA PHE A 179 -2.31 -0.92 8.61
C PHE A 179 -2.36 -1.97 7.49
N LEU A 180 -2.17 -3.25 7.82
CA LEU A 180 -2.24 -4.32 6.84
C LEU A 180 -3.64 -4.44 6.20
N LEU A 181 -4.71 -4.32 6.99
CA LEU A 181 -6.07 -4.30 6.45
C LEU A 181 -6.34 -3.08 5.57
N LEU A 182 -5.82 -1.91 5.95
CA LEU A 182 -5.91 -0.70 5.13
C LEU A 182 -5.14 -0.84 3.81
N VAL A 183 -3.96 -1.45 3.83
CA VAL A 183 -3.16 -1.79 2.64
C VAL A 183 -3.97 -2.69 1.72
N GLU A 184 -4.57 -3.76 2.25
CA GLU A 184 -5.39 -4.68 1.47
C GLU A 184 -6.65 -4.00 0.90
N ILE A 185 -7.37 -3.20 1.69
CA ILE A 185 -8.52 -2.43 1.21
C ILE A 185 -8.11 -1.52 0.04
N GLY A 186 -6.99 -0.81 0.18
CA GLY A 186 -6.50 0.13 -0.84
C GLY A 186 -6.06 -0.55 -2.14
N GLN A 187 -5.62 -1.81 -2.08
CA GLN A 187 -5.19 -2.59 -3.25
C GLN A 187 -6.27 -3.50 -3.82
N SER A 188 -7.39 -3.67 -3.11
CA SER A 188 -8.46 -4.58 -3.50
C SER A 188 -9.14 -4.15 -4.79
N ARG A 189 -9.23 -5.09 -5.74
CA ARG A 189 -10.02 -4.95 -6.97
C ARG A 189 -11.49 -5.36 -6.78
N GLY A 190 -11.96 -5.39 -5.53
CA GLY A 190 -13.31 -5.80 -5.15
C GLY A 190 -13.45 -7.30 -4.97
N ILE A 191 -14.65 -7.82 -5.23
CA ILE A 191 -15.07 -9.18 -4.87
C ILE A 191 -14.31 -10.25 -5.68
N ASN A 192 -13.80 -9.91 -6.87
CA ASN A 192 -13.04 -10.81 -7.73
C ASN A 192 -11.53 -10.84 -7.40
N ASP A 193 -11.08 -10.05 -6.43
CA ASP A 193 -9.69 -10.07 -6.00
C ASP A 193 -9.41 -11.36 -5.21
N ASN A 194 -8.40 -12.13 -5.60
CA ASN A 194 -8.05 -13.36 -4.90
C ASN A 194 -6.99 -13.15 -3.82
N TRP A 195 -6.44 -11.94 -3.74
CA TRP A 195 -5.29 -11.60 -2.91
C TRP A 195 -5.61 -10.55 -1.87
N HIS A 196 -6.37 -9.52 -2.17
CA HIS A 196 -6.62 -8.43 -1.21
C HIS A 196 -8.07 -8.38 -0.74
N ILE A 197 -8.26 -8.37 0.57
CA ILE A 197 -9.58 -8.30 1.21
C ILE A 197 -10.26 -6.97 0.86
N SER A 198 -11.47 -7.06 0.30
CA SER A 198 -12.25 -5.88 -0.08
C SER A 198 -12.94 -5.19 1.11
N GLU A 199 -13.09 -3.86 1.03
CA GLU A 199 -13.85 -3.09 2.01
C GLU A 199 -15.30 -3.59 2.14
N LYS A 200 -15.94 -3.92 1.00
CA LYS A 200 -17.31 -4.44 0.95
C LYS A 200 -17.46 -5.72 1.79
N PHE A 201 -16.49 -6.61 1.71
CA PHE A 201 -16.48 -7.84 2.52
C PHE A 201 -16.35 -7.53 4.01
N LEU A 202 -15.44 -6.62 4.39
CA LEU A 202 -15.25 -6.23 5.79
C LEU A 202 -16.46 -5.51 6.37
N ARG A 203 -17.15 -4.65 5.59
CA ARG A 203 -18.44 -4.05 5.99
C ARG A 203 -19.49 -5.11 6.25
N LYS A 204 -19.66 -6.07 5.33
CA LYS A 204 -20.61 -7.18 5.51
C LYS A 204 -20.30 -7.98 6.78
N LEU A 205 -19.02 -8.31 7.01
CA LEU A 205 -18.59 -9.00 8.24
C LEU A 205 -18.92 -8.18 9.50
N PHE A 206 -18.69 -6.86 9.46
CA PHE A 206 -18.98 -5.96 10.57
C PHE A 206 -20.47 -5.84 10.90
N GLU A 207 -21.32 -5.79 9.87
CA GLU A 207 -22.78 -5.70 9.99
C GLU A 207 -23.41 -6.99 10.54
N VAL A 208 -23.06 -8.14 9.95
CA VAL A 208 -23.66 -9.43 10.29
C VAL A 208 -23.08 -10.01 11.58
N LYS A 209 -21.86 -9.62 11.97
CA LYS A 209 -21.09 -10.04 13.15
C LYS A 209 -20.73 -11.53 13.21
N GLU A 210 -21.53 -12.39 12.61
CA GLU A 210 -21.34 -13.83 12.50
C GLU A 210 -21.78 -14.30 11.12
N MET A 211 -20.91 -14.98 10.38
CA MET A 211 -21.25 -15.50 9.05
C MET A 211 -21.05 -17.01 9.03
N SER A 212 -22.12 -17.74 8.69
CA SER A 212 -22.04 -19.16 8.36
C SER A 212 -21.96 -19.31 6.85
N TRP A 213 -20.87 -19.88 6.35
CA TRP A 213 -20.53 -19.90 4.92
C TRP A 213 -21.44 -20.79 4.03
N TYR A 214 -22.52 -21.35 4.57
CA TYR A 214 -23.43 -22.24 3.84
C TYR A 214 -24.94 -21.94 3.97
N LEU A 215 -25.36 -20.99 4.82
CA LEU A 215 -26.79 -20.76 5.07
C LEU A 215 -27.38 -19.54 4.35
N GLU A 216 -26.55 -18.60 3.87
CA GLU A 216 -27.01 -17.41 3.15
C GLU A 216 -26.54 -17.40 1.69
N ASN A 217 -27.32 -18.01 0.81
CA ASN A 217 -27.28 -17.81 -0.64
C ASN A 217 -25.89 -18.05 -1.31
N PRO A 218 -25.58 -19.30 -1.75
CA PRO A 218 -24.28 -19.65 -2.33
C PRO A 218 -23.87 -18.82 -3.55
N LYS A 219 -24.81 -18.14 -4.23
CA LYS A 219 -24.48 -17.25 -5.36
C LYS A 219 -23.92 -15.88 -4.97
N GLU A 220 -24.17 -15.40 -3.74
CA GLU A 220 -23.60 -14.14 -3.24
C GLU A 220 -22.33 -14.36 -2.39
N LEU A 221 -22.14 -15.58 -1.87
CA LEU A 221 -21.01 -15.96 -1.01
C LEU A 221 -19.94 -16.83 -1.70
N ALA A 222 -20.22 -17.47 -2.84
CA ALA A 222 -19.23 -18.26 -3.61
C ALA A 222 -18.05 -17.43 -4.14
N ASP A 223 -18.12 -16.11 -4.04
CA ASP A 223 -17.08 -15.19 -4.48
C ASP A 223 -16.05 -14.85 -3.37
N TYR A 224 -16.22 -15.33 -2.12
CA TYR A 224 -15.30 -14.99 -1.03
C TYR A 224 -14.23 -16.06 -0.78
N ASN A 225 -12.97 -15.62 -0.76
CA ASN A 225 -11.80 -16.47 -0.78
C ASN A 225 -11.47 -17.03 0.62
N SER A 226 -11.35 -18.36 0.77
CA SER A 226 -10.99 -19.00 2.05
C SER A 226 -9.64 -18.53 2.62
N LYS A 227 -8.75 -17.97 1.78
CA LYS A 227 -7.51 -17.31 2.21
C LYS A 227 -7.77 -16.01 3.00
N TRP A 228 -8.87 -15.32 2.73
CA TRP A 228 -9.25 -14.09 3.44
C TRP A 228 -9.65 -14.42 4.89
N VAL A 229 -10.50 -15.43 5.06
CA VAL A 229 -10.91 -15.90 6.38
C VAL A 229 -9.74 -16.41 7.19
N LYS A 230 -8.88 -17.24 6.59
CA LYS A 230 -7.68 -17.70 7.26
C LYS A 230 -6.84 -16.52 7.75
N ARG A 231 -6.61 -15.51 6.90
CA ARG A 231 -5.86 -14.30 7.29
C ARG A 231 -6.53 -13.51 8.41
N LEU A 232 -7.83 -13.27 8.33
CA LEU A 232 -8.55 -12.57 9.41
C LEU A 232 -8.45 -13.31 10.74
N ASN A 233 -8.45 -14.64 10.71
CA ASN A 233 -8.20 -15.47 11.88
C ASN A 233 -6.73 -15.35 12.36
N ASP A 234 -5.76 -15.40 11.44
CA ASP A 234 -4.32 -15.26 11.75
C ASP A 234 -3.94 -13.87 12.28
N LEU A 235 -4.75 -12.85 11.95
CA LEU A 235 -4.70 -11.47 12.46
C LEU A 235 -5.48 -11.29 13.77
N GLY A 236 -6.22 -12.30 14.23
CA GLY A 236 -7.03 -12.23 15.44
C GLY A 236 -8.25 -11.31 15.33
N ILE A 237 -8.79 -11.11 14.12
CA ILE A 237 -10.01 -10.32 13.87
C ILE A 237 -11.26 -11.18 14.05
N VAL A 238 -11.21 -12.43 13.58
CA VAL A 238 -12.31 -13.38 13.70
C VAL A 238 -11.90 -14.61 14.47
N GLU A 239 -12.87 -15.25 15.10
CA GLU A 239 -12.80 -16.63 15.54
C GLU A 239 -13.35 -17.50 14.41
N ARG A 240 -12.59 -18.53 14.03
CA ARG A 240 -12.99 -19.49 12.99
C ARG A 240 -13.28 -20.84 13.62
N GLU A 241 -14.51 -21.33 13.45
CA GLU A 241 -14.92 -22.67 13.84
C GLU A 241 -15.18 -23.51 12.58
N ILE A 242 -14.46 -24.63 12.48
CA ILE A 242 -14.62 -25.61 11.42
C ILE A 242 -15.58 -26.68 11.94
N VAL A 243 -16.84 -26.62 11.52
CA VAL A 243 -17.82 -27.64 11.88
C VAL A 243 -17.84 -28.71 10.81
N TYR A 244 -17.48 -29.93 11.21
CA TYR A 244 -17.64 -31.12 10.38
C TYR A 244 -19.09 -31.58 10.52
N VAL A 245 -19.90 -31.32 9.51
CA VAL A 245 -21.22 -31.92 9.44
C VAL A 245 -21.04 -33.28 8.78
N ASP A 246 -21.47 -34.33 9.47
CA ASP A 246 -21.54 -35.69 8.93
C ASP A 246 -22.97 -35.94 8.41
N PRO A 247 -23.27 -35.63 7.13
CA PRO A 247 -24.47 -36.12 6.51
C PRO A 247 -24.19 -37.56 6.09
N VAL A 248 -24.95 -38.49 6.67
CA VAL A 248 -24.92 -39.95 6.49
C VAL A 248 -24.82 -40.44 5.03
N TYR A 249 -24.95 -39.57 4.00
CA TYR A 249 -24.86 -39.92 2.58
C TYR A 249 -24.19 -38.87 1.63
N ILE A 250 -23.46 -37.84 2.12
CA ILE A 250 -22.79 -36.81 1.27
C ILE A 250 -21.36 -36.57 1.79
N PRO A 251 -20.33 -36.26 0.95
CA PRO A 251 -18.98 -35.97 1.44
C PRO A 251 -19.00 -34.87 2.51
N ILE A 252 -18.29 -35.12 3.62
CA ILE A 252 -18.08 -34.23 4.78
C ILE A 252 -18.18 -32.76 4.38
N GLU A 253 -19.29 -32.11 4.75
CA GLU A 253 -19.45 -30.68 4.55
C GLU A 253 -18.65 -29.96 5.63
N ILE A 254 -17.55 -29.33 5.21
CA ILE A 254 -16.77 -28.45 6.08
C ILE A 254 -17.50 -27.10 6.12
N ARG A 255 -18.16 -26.79 7.24
CA ARG A 255 -18.72 -25.46 7.47
C ARG A 255 -17.68 -24.59 8.15
N ASP A 256 -17.31 -23.50 7.50
CA ASP A 256 -16.56 -22.40 8.14
C ASP A 256 -17.58 -21.43 8.75
N ASN A 257 -17.69 -21.48 10.08
CA ASN A 257 -18.36 -20.44 10.83
C ASN A 257 -17.31 -19.42 11.25
N ILE A 258 -17.51 -18.16 10.89
CA ILE A 258 -16.65 -17.07 11.32
C ILE A 258 -17.43 -16.11 12.19
N LYS A 259 -16.83 -15.73 13.32
CA LYS A 259 -17.41 -14.79 14.25
C LYS A 259 -16.46 -13.64 14.49
N LEU A 260 -16.96 -12.42 14.33
CA LEU A 260 -16.18 -11.23 14.63
C LEU A 260 -15.97 -11.15 16.15
N ASN A 261 -14.71 -11.16 16.58
CA ASN A 261 -14.39 -11.05 18.00
C ASN A 261 -14.37 -9.57 18.45
N LYS A 262 -14.18 -9.34 19.75
CA LYS A 262 -14.20 -7.96 20.31
C LYS A 262 -13.13 -7.07 19.69
N MET A 263 -11.93 -7.60 19.48
CA MET A 263 -10.81 -6.88 18.86
C MET A 263 -11.11 -6.55 17.40
N GLY A 264 -11.62 -7.53 16.65
CA GLY A 264 -12.04 -7.36 15.27
C GLY A 264 -13.11 -6.28 15.12
N LYS A 265 -14.08 -6.22 16.04
CA LYS A 265 -15.08 -5.15 16.05
C LYS A 265 -14.45 -3.76 16.18
N ILE A 266 -13.53 -3.58 17.13
CA ILE A 266 -12.84 -2.30 17.34
C ILE A 266 -12.00 -1.93 16.11
N VAL A 267 -11.24 -2.88 15.57
CA VAL A 267 -10.41 -2.66 14.38
C VAL A 267 -11.26 -2.29 13.16
N LEU A 268 -12.32 -3.04 12.89
CA LEU A 268 -13.20 -2.79 11.74
C LEU A 268 -13.96 -1.46 11.88
N GLU A 269 -14.41 -1.12 13.08
CA GLU A 269 -15.07 0.17 13.35
C GLU A 269 -14.16 1.36 13.04
N GLU A 270 -12.86 1.24 13.34
CA GLU A 270 -11.87 2.28 13.04
C GLU A 270 -11.54 2.35 11.54
N ILE A 271 -11.21 1.23 10.89
CA ILE A 271 -10.76 1.26 9.48
C ILE A 271 -11.89 1.48 8.47
N LEU A 272 -13.15 1.15 8.82
CA LEU A 272 -14.31 1.37 7.94
C LEU A 272 -14.90 2.78 8.06
N ASN A 273 -14.47 3.58 9.05
CA ASN A 273 -14.79 4.99 9.19
C ASN A 273 -13.63 5.86 8.66
N THR A 274 -13.34 5.70 7.36
CA THR A 274 -12.15 6.20 6.66
C THR A 274 -11.95 7.73 6.66
N GLU A 275 -12.98 8.52 6.94
CA GLU A 275 -12.89 9.99 6.92
C GLU A 275 -12.01 10.59 8.04
N LYS A 276 -11.52 9.79 9.01
CA LYS A 276 -10.89 10.32 10.23
C LYS A 276 -9.70 9.52 10.78
N ASP A 277 -9.23 8.47 10.11
CA ASP A 277 -8.13 7.65 10.63
C ASP A 277 -6.75 8.12 10.11
N SER A 278 -5.86 8.44 11.04
CA SER A 278 -4.53 8.98 10.76
C SER A 278 -3.62 7.97 10.05
N LEU A 279 -3.81 6.66 10.30
CA LEU A 279 -3.09 5.60 9.58
C LEU A 279 -3.53 5.51 8.11
N SER A 280 -4.81 5.74 7.82
CA SER A 280 -5.35 5.75 6.45
C SER A 280 -4.73 6.88 5.61
N ILE A 281 -4.58 8.07 6.18
CA ILE A 281 -3.94 9.23 5.51
C ILE A 281 -2.44 8.97 5.31
N LEU A 282 -1.77 8.43 6.33
CA LEU A 282 -0.36 8.09 6.22
C LEU A 282 -0.11 6.99 5.19
N LEU A 283 -1.00 6.01 5.08
CA LEU A 283 -0.93 5.00 4.03
C LEU A 283 -1.04 5.63 2.64
N GLU A 284 -1.96 6.58 2.44
CA GLU A 284 -2.07 7.32 1.17
C GLU A 284 -0.77 8.08 0.85
N LEU A 285 -0.16 8.72 1.85
CA LEU A 285 1.14 9.39 1.70
C LEU A 285 2.24 8.41 1.29
N LEU A 286 2.35 7.26 1.97
CA LEU A 286 3.35 6.24 1.68
C LEU A 286 3.17 5.72 0.25
N TYR A 287 1.94 5.41 -0.19
CA TYR A 287 1.69 5.02 -1.57
C TYR A 287 2.13 6.06 -2.60
N ARG A 288 1.84 7.35 -2.36
CA ARG A 288 2.25 8.43 -3.26
C ARG A 288 3.76 8.57 -3.34
N GLN A 289 4.47 8.29 -2.26
CA GLN A 289 5.93 8.32 -2.22
C GLN A 289 6.56 7.15 -2.93
N GLU A 290 6.00 5.94 -2.78
CA GLU A 290 6.41 4.77 -3.58
C GLU A 290 6.28 5.06 -5.07
N LEU A 291 5.15 5.63 -5.49
CA LEU A 291 4.92 6.01 -6.89
C LEU A 291 5.87 7.10 -7.41
N ARG A 292 6.50 7.87 -6.52
CA ARG A 292 7.46 8.92 -6.86
C ARG A 292 8.92 8.50 -6.67
N PHE A 293 9.17 7.24 -6.29
CA PHE A 293 10.51 6.72 -5.97
C PHE A 293 11.27 7.63 -4.98
N SER A 294 10.56 8.22 -4.01
CA SER A 294 11.19 9.12 -3.03
C SER A 294 11.81 8.35 -1.87
N SER A 295 12.84 8.94 -1.24
CA SER A 295 13.50 8.43 -0.03
C SER A 295 12.50 8.04 1.06
N ASP A 296 12.83 7.01 1.85
CA ASP A 296 12.02 6.51 2.97
C ASP A 296 11.54 7.65 3.87
N LEU A 297 10.23 7.85 3.96
CA LEU A 297 9.57 8.89 4.78
C LEU A 297 10.06 8.85 6.22
N LEU A 298 10.18 7.64 6.76
CA LEU A 298 10.60 7.43 8.12
C LEU A 298 12.08 7.74 8.26
N ALA A 299 12.94 7.17 7.40
CA ALA A 299 14.36 7.51 7.40
C ALA A 299 14.58 9.02 7.22
N TYR A 300 13.76 9.67 6.38
CA TYR A 300 13.78 11.09 6.14
C TYR A 300 13.54 11.86 7.45
N TYR A 301 12.39 11.71 8.11
CA TYR A 301 12.10 12.48 9.33
C TYR A 301 12.87 12.02 10.57
N THR A 302 13.41 10.80 10.59
CA THR A 302 14.28 10.32 11.68
C THR A 302 15.76 10.65 11.46
N SER A 303 16.15 11.13 10.28
CA SER A 303 17.53 11.55 10.03
C SER A 303 17.81 12.92 10.66
N SER A 304 18.94 13.02 11.36
CA SER A 304 19.40 14.27 11.95
C SER A 304 19.59 15.36 10.89
N GLU A 305 19.98 14.99 9.66
CA GLU A 305 20.13 15.94 8.55
C GLU A 305 18.79 16.60 8.17
N THR A 306 17.70 15.83 8.07
CA THR A 306 16.38 16.39 7.76
C THR A 306 15.84 17.23 8.91
N ILE A 307 16.01 16.80 10.16
CA ILE A 307 15.58 17.62 11.29
C ILE A 307 16.34 18.94 11.31
N GLU A 308 17.65 18.93 11.02
CA GLU A 308 18.45 20.14 10.88
C GLU A 308 17.99 21.02 9.72
N LYS A 309 17.60 20.43 8.57
CA LYS A 309 16.99 21.16 7.46
C LYS A 309 15.67 21.82 7.87
N LEU A 310 14.81 21.11 8.60
CA LEU A 310 13.56 21.65 9.14
C LEU A 310 13.83 22.77 10.14
N LYS A 311 14.81 22.63 11.05
CA LYS A 311 15.21 23.70 11.98
C LYS A 311 15.58 24.97 11.23
N ARG A 312 16.48 24.87 10.24
CA ARG A 312 16.90 26.00 9.40
C ARG A 312 15.74 26.61 8.62
N LEU A 313 14.89 25.77 8.06
CA LEU A 313 13.70 26.20 7.33
C LEU A 313 12.80 27.09 8.20
N PHE A 314 12.64 26.73 9.47
CA PHE A 314 11.74 27.41 10.39
C PHE A 314 12.40 28.58 11.13
N GLU A 315 13.72 28.62 11.26
CA GLU A 315 14.42 29.78 11.83
C GLU A 315 14.31 31.03 10.95
N ASP A 316 14.37 30.86 9.63
CA ASP A 316 14.36 31.98 8.67
C ASP A 316 12.95 32.32 8.14
N GLY A 317 11.93 31.54 8.50
CA GLY A 317 10.60 31.61 7.92
C GLY A 317 9.74 32.74 8.48
N LYS A 318 9.37 33.73 7.66
CA LYS A 318 8.36 34.77 8.02
C LYS A 318 7.03 34.18 8.51
N LEU A 319 6.69 32.97 8.05
CA LEU A 319 5.44 32.27 8.35
C LEU A 319 5.31 31.82 9.81
N VAL A 320 6.44 31.52 10.47
CA VAL A 320 6.49 31.00 11.85
C VAL A 320 6.95 32.05 12.85
N ARG A 321 6.90 33.33 12.45
CA ARG A 321 7.28 34.40 13.34
C ARG A 321 6.47 34.36 14.63
N GLY A 322 7.15 34.25 15.76
CA GLY A 322 6.54 34.11 17.09
C GLY A 322 6.22 32.67 17.50
N GLN A 323 6.61 31.66 16.72
CA GLN A 323 6.48 30.24 17.03
C GLN A 323 7.79 29.44 16.90
N GLU A 324 8.90 30.13 16.65
CA GLU A 324 10.19 29.52 16.35
C GLU A 324 10.70 28.68 17.52
N ARG A 325 10.47 29.16 18.75
CA ARG A 325 10.90 28.48 19.98
C ARG A 325 10.14 27.19 20.20
N GLU A 326 8.83 27.20 19.97
CA GLU A 326 7.96 26.05 20.10
C GLU A 326 8.31 24.98 19.05
N ILE A 327 8.56 25.40 17.80
CA ILE A 327 9.02 24.49 16.74
C ILE A 327 10.35 23.85 17.15
N GLN A 328 11.36 24.65 17.54
CA GLN A 328 12.65 24.12 17.97
C GLN A 328 12.52 23.17 19.17
N ALA A 329 11.69 23.52 20.16
CA ALA A 329 11.44 22.66 21.31
C ALA A 329 10.79 21.33 20.91
N SER A 330 9.82 21.36 20.00
CA SER A 330 9.17 20.13 19.48
C SER A 330 10.15 19.24 18.71
N LEU A 331 11.00 19.82 17.85
CA LEU A 331 12.00 19.08 17.07
C LEU A 331 13.06 18.45 17.98
N ARG A 332 13.52 19.15 19.02
CA ARG A 332 14.43 18.58 20.02
C ARG A 332 13.80 17.41 20.78
N ALA A 333 12.55 17.59 21.25
CA ALA A 333 11.83 16.53 21.92
C ALA A 333 11.62 15.31 21.01
N PHE A 334 11.41 15.52 19.70
CA PHE A 334 11.34 14.45 18.71
C PHE A 334 12.67 13.71 18.55
N GLU A 335 13.80 14.43 18.44
CA GLU A 335 15.15 13.85 18.36
C GLU A 335 15.51 13.04 19.61
N ASP A 336 15.10 13.52 20.79
CA ASP A 336 15.31 12.85 22.07
C ASP A 336 14.40 11.62 22.27
N GLY A 337 13.55 11.28 21.29
CA GLY A 337 12.58 10.19 21.37
C GLY A 337 11.35 10.49 22.24
N ASN A 338 11.23 11.70 22.77
CA ASN A 338 10.08 12.13 23.58
C ASN A 338 8.91 12.59 22.69
N TYR A 339 8.34 11.65 21.93
CA TYR A 339 7.32 11.94 20.92
C TYR A 339 6.04 12.53 21.51
N ILE A 340 5.64 12.12 22.72
CA ILE A 340 4.45 12.69 23.38
C ILE A 340 4.67 14.17 23.69
N SER A 341 5.85 14.54 24.23
CA SER A 341 6.15 15.94 24.50
C SER A 341 6.31 16.74 23.21
N SER A 342 6.90 16.14 22.17
CA SER A 342 6.94 16.74 20.84
C SER A 342 5.53 17.06 20.32
N LEU A 343 4.57 16.14 20.41
CA LEU A 343 3.18 16.37 19.97
C LEU A 343 2.47 17.47 20.75
N LYS A 344 2.66 17.51 22.09
CA LYS A 344 2.09 18.55 22.96
C LYS A 344 2.44 19.95 22.48
N THR A 345 3.62 20.11 21.92
CA THR A 345 4.09 21.38 21.37
C THR A 345 3.71 21.53 19.90
N LEU A 346 3.92 20.50 19.08
CA LEU A 346 3.78 20.56 17.63
C LEU A 346 2.35 20.82 17.15
N ILE A 347 1.34 20.24 17.81
CA ILE A 347 -0.06 20.40 17.39
C ILE A 347 -0.54 21.86 17.58
N PRO A 348 -0.44 22.46 18.80
CA PRO A 348 -0.81 23.87 18.98
C PRO A 348 -0.02 24.82 18.07
N THR A 349 1.25 24.52 17.81
CA THR A 349 2.09 25.28 16.87
C THR A 349 1.50 25.24 15.45
N ILE A 350 1.23 24.05 14.90
CA ILE A 350 0.61 23.90 13.58
C ILE A 350 -0.71 24.68 13.48
N GLU A 351 -1.57 24.56 14.49
CA GLU A 351 -2.85 25.30 14.53
C GLU A 351 -2.65 26.81 14.54
N GLY A 352 -1.69 27.30 15.33
CA GLY A 352 -1.38 28.73 15.39
C GLY A 352 -0.79 29.26 14.09
N ILE A 353 0.03 28.48 13.37
CA ILE A 353 0.52 28.86 12.03
C ILE A 353 -0.63 28.95 11.04
N VAL A 354 -1.51 27.96 11.00
CA VAL A 354 -2.70 27.96 10.13
C VAL A 354 -3.56 29.19 10.42
N ARG A 355 -3.76 29.53 11.69
CA ARG A 355 -4.51 30.71 12.11
C ARG A 355 -3.80 32.02 11.70
N ASN A 356 -2.48 32.09 11.84
CA ASN A 356 -1.70 33.25 11.40
C ASN A 356 -1.83 33.46 9.89
N ILE A 357 -1.76 32.40 9.08
CA ILE A 357 -2.01 32.48 7.64
C ILE A 357 -3.41 33.03 7.39
N TYR A 358 -4.42 32.41 8.01
CA TYR A 358 -5.83 32.76 7.83
C TYR A 358 -6.10 34.24 8.11
N VAL A 359 -5.59 34.76 9.23
CA VAL A 359 -5.73 36.18 9.62
C VAL A 359 -4.91 37.08 8.69
N SER A 360 -3.65 36.74 8.40
CA SER A 360 -2.77 37.58 7.57
C SER A 360 -3.27 37.75 6.13
N LYS A 361 -4.09 36.81 5.64
CA LYS A 361 -4.70 36.86 4.31
C LYS A 361 -6.11 37.46 4.32
N GLY A 362 -6.56 37.99 5.45
CA GLY A 362 -7.84 38.71 5.56
C GLY A 362 -9.07 37.80 5.35
N LEU A 363 -8.94 36.49 5.57
CA LEU A 363 -10.05 35.55 5.39
C LEU A 363 -11.02 35.54 6.58
N GLY A 364 -10.56 35.97 7.77
CA GLY A 364 -11.39 36.09 8.97
C GLY A 364 -10.60 36.33 10.25
N GLY A 365 -11.27 36.17 11.40
CA GLY A 365 -10.71 36.36 12.73
C GLY A 365 -10.16 35.08 13.39
N THR A 366 -9.81 35.18 14.68
CA THR A 366 -9.28 34.07 15.49
C THR A 366 -10.36 33.23 16.17
N ASP A 367 -11.63 33.49 15.84
CA ASP A 367 -12.82 32.92 16.47
C ASP A 367 -13.36 31.67 15.76
N LYS A 368 -12.92 31.42 14.51
CA LYS A 368 -13.31 30.22 13.77
C LYS A 368 -12.56 28.96 14.24
N ASP A 369 -13.28 27.83 14.14
CA ASP A 369 -12.75 26.49 14.31
C ASP A 369 -11.74 26.13 13.20
N LEU A 370 -10.82 25.21 13.49
CA LEU A 370 -9.70 24.84 12.61
C LEU A 370 -10.14 24.35 11.23
N GLU A 371 -11.14 23.49 11.17
CA GLU A 371 -11.55 22.84 9.93
C GLU A 371 -12.23 23.80 8.93
N PRO A 372 -13.20 24.66 9.34
CA PRO A 372 -13.68 25.74 8.49
C PRO A 372 -12.54 26.64 7.97
N MET A 373 -11.57 26.99 8.82
CA MET A 373 -10.41 27.79 8.39
C MET A 373 -9.60 27.07 7.30
N LEU A 374 -9.33 25.77 7.46
CA LEU A 374 -8.60 24.98 6.47
C LEU A 374 -9.37 24.87 5.14
N GLN A 375 -10.69 24.68 5.20
CA GLN A 375 -11.54 24.62 4.00
C GLN A 375 -11.50 25.94 3.23
N GLU A 376 -11.56 27.08 3.93
CA GLU A 376 -11.46 28.41 3.32
C GLU A 376 -10.06 28.68 2.77
N LEU A 377 -8.99 28.33 3.50
CA LEU A 377 -7.61 28.42 3.01
C LEU A 377 -7.42 27.60 1.73
N ARG A 378 -7.97 26.39 1.68
CA ARG A 378 -7.93 25.54 0.48
C ARG A 378 -8.70 26.16 -0.67
N SER A 379 -9.91 26.66 -0.41
CA SER A 379 -10.78 27.25 -1.43
C SER A 379 -10.13 28.50 -2.04
N ASN A 380 -9.41 29.27 -1.22
CA ASN A 380 -8.62 30.43 -1.63
C ASN A 380 -7.20 30.10 -2.11
N LYS A 381 -6.87 28.82 -2.33
CA LYS A 381 -5.57 28.36 -2.84
C LYS A 381 -4.40 28.87 -1.98
N TRP A 382 -4.49 28.73 -0.67
CA TRP A 382 -3.37 28.96 0.27
C TRP A 382 -2.78 27.65 0.78
N ILE A 383 -3.56 26.58 0.75
CA ILE A 383 -3.13 25.21 1.03
C ILE A 383 -3.75 24.24 0.03
N THR A 384 -3.15 23.07 -0.11
CA THR A 384 -3.71 21.96 -0.89
C THR A 384 -4.67 21.10 -0.06
N LYS A 385 -5.47 20.27 -0.74
CA LYS A 385 -6.33 19.25 -0.10
C LYS A 385 -5.52 18.27 0.75
N GLU A 386 -4.27 17.99 0.35
CA GLU A 386 -3.37 17.10 1.10
C GLU A 386 -2.97 17.73 2.43
N THR A 387 -2.51 18.97 2.42
CA THR A 387 -2.16 19.72 3.63
C THR A 387 -3.37 19.89 4.57
N GLU A 388 -4.56 20.20 4.03
CA GLU A 388 -5.82 20.20 4.80
C GLU A 388 -6.03 18.85 5.51
N GLY A 389 -5.96 17.73 4.77
CA GLY A 389 -6.15 16.39 5.33
C GLY A 389 -5.16 16.06 6.44
N LEU A 390 -3.88 16.43 6.26
CA LEU A 390 -2.84 16.22 7.26
C LEU A 390 -3.13 16.97 8.56
N VAL A 391 -3.49 18.26 8.47
CA VAL A 391 -3.79 19.06 9.66
C VAL A 391 -5.05 18.56 10.37
N ILE A 392 -6.12 18.25 9.63
CA ILE A 392 -7.36 17.72 10.21
C ILE A 392 -7.10 16.41 10.97
N SER A 393 -6.19 15.57 10.45
CA SER A 393 -5.85 14.28 11.07
C SER A 393 -5.18 14.40 12.44
N LEU A 394 -4.54 15.54 12.71
CA LEU A 394 -3.91 15.86 13.99
C LEU A 394 -4.93 16.42 15.01
N GLY A 395 -6.01 17.09 14.55
CA GLY A 395 -6.97 17.76 15.43
C GLY A 395 -8.20 16.92 15.84
N ARG A 396 -8.50 15.82 15.13
CA ARG A 396 -9.76 15.06 15.31
C ARG A 396 -9.65 13.71 16.04
N ALA A 397 -8.46 13.21 16.34
CA ALA A 397 -8.37 12.02 17.19
C ALA A 397 -8.77 12.42 18.62
N LYS A 398 -9.90 11.90 19.14
CA LYS A 398 -10.28 12.04 20.57
C LYS A 398 -9.14 11.64 21.51
N LYS A 399 -8.20 10.81 21.05
CA LYS A 399 -6.95 10.43 21.74
C LYS A 399 -5.93 11.56 21.87
N LEU A 400 -5.89 12.54 20.96
CA LEU A 400 -4.91 13.64 20.97
C LEU A 400 -5.30 14.79 21.91
N HIS A 401 -6.59 14.95 22.23
CA HIS A 401 -7.05 15.88 23.29
C HIS A 401 -6.85 15.33 24.70
N GLY A 402 -6.55 14.03 24.82
CA GLY A 402 -6.13 13.34 26.03
C GLY A 402 -4.88 12.51 25.75
N LEU A 403 -3.75 13.18 25.50
CA LEU A 403 -2.45 12.56 25.13
C LEU A 403 -1.95 11.49 26.12
N GLU A 404 -2.59 11.37 27.28
CA GLU A 404 -2.32 10.40 28.34
C GLU A 404 -2.57 8.94 27.94
N GLY A 405 -3.26 8.69 26.81
CA GLY A 405 -3.56 7.34 26.32
C GLY A 405 -2.76 6.86 25.09
N LEU A 406 -1.82 7.66 24.57
CA LEU A 406 -1.03 7.29 23.39
C LEU A 406 0.21 6.49 23.80
N SER A 407 0.44 5.36 23.12
CA SER A 407 1.73 4.68 23.16
C SER A 407 2.82 5.54 22.51
N GLU A 408 4.07 5.30 22.89
CA GLU A 408 5.22 6.01 22.32
C GLU A 408 5.33 5.84 20.80
N GLN A 409 5.00 4.64 20.29
CA GLN A 409 4.98 4.35 18.85
C GLN A 409 3.83 5.06 18.13
N GLU A 410 2.63 5.13 18.73
CA GLU A 410 1.54 5.95 18.18
C GLU A 410 1.96 7.42 18.14
N ALA A 411 2.56 7.94 19.21
CA ALA A 411 3.03 9.32 19.27
C ALA A 411 4.10 9.61 18.20
N GLN A 412 5.02 8.68 17.95
CA GLN A 412 6.01 8.81 16.88
C GLN A 412 5.35 8.98 15.51
N VAL A 413 4.35 8.15 15.19
CA VAL A 413 3.61 8.22 13.92
C VAL A 413 2.93 9.58 13.77
N TYR A 414 2.26 10.05 14.82
CA TYR A 414 1.62 11.36 14.82
C TYR A 414 2.62 12.51 14.70
N CYS A 415 3.82 12.39 15.29
CA CYS A 415 4.86 13.40 15.09
C CYS A 415 5.27 13.50 13.64
N ILE A 416 5.44 12.36 12.96
CA ILE A 416 5.83 12.34 11.53
C ILE A 416 4.74 12.98 10.67
N ILE A 417 3.46 12.69 10.95
CA ILE A 417 2.33 13.36 10.31
C ILE A 417 2.37 14.88 10.59
N GLY A 418 2.66 15.27 11.84
CA GLY A 418 2.80 16.67 12.25
C GLY A 418 3.92 17.40 11.49
N LEU A 419 5.10 16.81 11.43
CA LEU A 419 6.24 17.36 10.68
C LEU A 419 5.92 17.47 9.19
N LYS A 420 5.23 16.46 8.63
CA LYS A 420 4.78 16.52 7.23
C LYS A 420 3.73 17.59 7.00
N ALA A 421 2.79 17.76 7.92
CA ALA A 421 1.78 18.81 7.87
C ALA A 421 2.44 20.19 7.89
N LEU A 422 3.42 20.39 8.77
CA LEU A 422 4.18 21.64 8.88
C LEU A 422 4.96 21.93 7.57
N GLU A 423 5.67 20.95 7.04
CA GLU A 423 6.35 21.05 5.74
C GLU A 423 5.36 21.38 4.60
N GLY A 424 4.20 20.72 4.59
CA GLY A 424 3.12 20.93 3.61
C GLY A 424 2.54 22.34 3.68
N ILE A 425 2.24 22.85 4.88
CA ILE A 425 1.78 24.22 5.11
C ILE A 425 2.79 25.22 4.54
N PHE A 426 4.06 25.03 4.87
CA PHE A 426 5.13 25.89 4.36
C PHE A 426 5.19 25.87 2.84
N LYS A 427 5.35 24.67 2.28
CA LYS A 427 5.48 24.47 0.84
C LYS A 427 4.30 25.12 0.10
N ASP A 428 3.08 24.84 0.53
CA ASP A 428 1.88 25.36 -0.12
C ASP A 428 1.79 26.88 0.01
N TYR A 429 2.01 27.42 1.21
CA TYR A 429 1.94 28.87 1.44
C TYR A 429 2.87 29.66 0.52
N TYR A 430 4.13 29.25 0.43
CA TYR A 430 5.13 29.95 -0.38
C TYR A 430 4.92 29.69 -1.87
N PHE A 431 4.54 28.48 -2.27
CA PHE A 431 4.17 28.18 -3.65
C PHE A 431 3.00 29.05 -4.13
N PHE A 432 1.92 29.12 -3.36
CA PHE A 432 0.75 29.91 -3.73
C PHE A 432 0.99 31.42 -3.64
N THR A 433 1.87 31.86 -2.75
CA THR A 433 2.34 33.26 -2.74
C THR A 433 3.08 33.57 -4.06
N ALA A 434 4.02 32.72 -4.47
CA ALA A 434 4.73 32.89 -5.74
C ALA A 434 3.77 32.85 -6.95
N LEU A 435 2.81 31.92 -6.92
CA LEU A 435 1.82 31.75 -7.98
C LEU A 435 0.98 33.01 -8.17
N ARG A 436 0.47 33.60 -7.08
CA ARG A 436 -0.30 34.83 -7.09
C ARG A 436 0.50 36.00 -7.66
N LEU A 437 1.74 36.18 -7.22
CA LEU A 437 2.64 37.21 -7.76
C LEU A 437 2.87 37.03 -9.28
N CYS A 438 2.99 35.80 -9.76
CA CYS A 438 3.08 35.53 -11.20
C CYS A 438 1.77 35.85 -11.93
N PHE A 439 0.62 35.51 -11.36
CA PHE A 439 -0.69 35.75 -11.97
C PHE A 439 -1.07 37.23 -11.97
N GLU A 440 -0.72 37.97 -10.93
CA GLU A 440 -0.78 39.43 -10.89
C GLU A 440 0.04 40.01 -12.05
N LYS A 441 1.29 39.54 -12.23
CA LYS A 441 2.15 39.99 -13.33
C LYS A 441 1.61 39.63 -14.71
N ILE A 442 1.01 38.46 -14.87
CA ILE A 442 0.32 38.09 -16.12
C ILE A 442 -0.86 39.04 -16.36
N SER A 443 -1.65 39.35 -15.33
CA SER A 443 -2.82 40.22 -15.44
C SER A 443 -2.45 41.66 -15.80
N GLU A 444 -1.28 42.14 -15.35
CA GLU A 444 -0.69 43.40 -15.79
C GLU A 444 -0.30 43.40 -17.28
N ILE A 445 0.21 42.27 -17.79
CA ILE A 445 0.66 42.11 -19.18
C ILE A 445 -0.53 41.87 -20.12
N GLU A 446 -1.53 41.11 -19.66
CA GLU A 446 -2.72 40.69 -20.39
C GLU A 446 -3.99 41.20 -19.68
N PRO A 447 -4.41 42.47 -19.87
CA PRO A 447 -5.48 43.10 -19.10
C PRO A 447 -6.87 42.42 -19.18
N ASN A 448 -7.05 41.53 -20.16
CA ASN A 448 -8.29 40.76 -20.33
C ASN A 448 -8.33 39.47 -19.49
N ILE A 449 -7.29 39.20 -18.72
CA ILE A 449 -7.12 38.00 -17.90
C ILE A 449 -6.89 38.47 -16.46
N SER A 450 -7.81 38.16 -15.54
CA SER A 450 -7.66 38.54 -14.14
C SER A 450 -6.91 37.48 -13.32
N GLU A 451 -6.35 37.89 -12.18
CA GLU A 451 -5.68 36.99 -11.23
C GLU A 451 -6.67 35.93 -10.72
N GLU A 452 -7.89 36.35 -10.36
CA GLU A 452 -8.93 35.46 -9.84
C GLU A 452 -9.28 34.37 -10.85
N TYR A 453 -9.41 34.73 -12.13
CA TYR A 453 -9.68 33.78 -13.20
C TYR A 453 -8.58 32.72 -13.31
N LEU A 454 -7.30 33.13 -13.26
CA LEU A 454 -6.17 32.22 -13.32
C LEU A 454 -6.10 31.30 -12.08
N LEU A 455 -6.39 31.83 -10.90
CA LEU A 455 -6.43 31.06 -9.65
C LEU A 455 -7.57 30.03 -9.63
N GLU A 456 -8.75 30.39 -10.11
CA GLU A 456 -9.89 29.48 -10.23
C GLU A 456 -9.61 28.36 -11.24
N ALA A 457 -8.97 28.71 -12.37
CA ALA A 457 -8.58 27.76 -13.39
C ALA A 457 -7.52 26.76 -12.88
N TYR A 458 -6.58 27.20 -12.03
CA TYR A 458 -5.52 26.34 -11.51
C TYR A 458 -5.99 25.38 -10.39
N PRO A 459 -5.56 24.10 -10.36
CA PRO A 459 -4.79 23.35 -11.37
C PRO A 459 -5.67 22.56 -12.35
N ASN A 460 -6.99 22.73 -12.27
CA ASN A 460 -7.97 21.80 -12.84
C ASN A 460 -8.27 22.06 -14.32
N LYS A 461 -8.19 23.32 -14.77
CA LYS A 461 -8.46 23.73 -16.14
C LYS A 461 -7.15 23.92 -16.91
N ARG A 462 -6.41 22.82 -17.12
CA ARG A 462 -5.09 22.85 -17.79
C ARG A 462 -5.07 23.45 -19.20
N LYS A 463 -6.22 23.49 -19.88
CA LYS A 463 -6.38 24.17 -21.17
C LYS A 463 -6.39 25.70 -21.06
N GLU A 464 -6.69 26.21 -19.87
CA GLU A 464 -6.73 27.65 -19.56
C GLU A 464 -5.40 28.10 -18.96
N VAL A 465 -4.91 27.38 -17.95
CA VAL A 465 -3.62 27.65 -17.31
C VAL A 465 -2.91 26.35 -16.93
N HIS A 466 -1.63 26.24 -17.28
CA HIS A 466 -0.75 25.16 -16.86
C HIS A 466 0.50 25.76 -16.21
N VAL A 467 0.87 25.27 -15.03
CA VAL A 467 2.02 25.79 -14.28
C VAL A 467 3.02 24.66 -14.07
N GLN A 468 4.28 24.93 -14.41
CA GLN A 468 5.42 24.05 -14.15
C GLN A 468 6.38 24.74 -13.18
N ILE A 469 6.85 23.99 -12.19
CA ILE A 469 7.89 24.44 -11.25
C ILE A 469 9.21 23.87 -11.75
N LYS A 470 10.21 24.71 -12.01
CA LYS A 470 11.53 24.24 -12.51
C LYS A 470 12.43 23.68 -11.42
N GLU A 471 12.28 24.15 -10.17
CA GLU A 471 13.12 23.74 -9.06
C GLU A 471 12.28 23.11 -7.95
N HIS A 472 12.60 21.87 -7.58
CA HIS A 472 11.80 21.07 -6.65
C HIS A 472 12.36 20.98 -5.24
N SER A 473 13.53 21.58 -4.97
CA SER A 473 14.10 21.54 -3.63
C SER A 473 13.28 22.42 -2.68
N LEU A 474 13.03 21.92 -1.48
CA LEU A 474 12.30 22.68 -0.46
C LEU A 474 13.05 23.99 -0.17
N GLU A 475 14.37 23.93 0.04
CA GLU A 475 15.22 25.10 0.35
C GLU A 475 15.18 26.20 -0.72
N SER A 476 15.12 25.83 -2.01
CA SER A 476 15.00 26.80 -3.10
C SER A 476 13.61 27.44 -3.13
N LEU A 477 12.55 26.64 -2.88
CA LEU A 477 11.15 27.05 -2.94
C LEU A 477 10.80 28.25 -2.05
N TYR A 478 11.56 28.51 -0.98
CA TYR A 478 11.27 29.59 -0.02
C TYR A 478 12.05 30.88 -0.28
N LYS A 479 13.17 30.79 -1.00
CA LYS A 479 13.99 31.95 -1.35
C LYS A 479 13.69 32.41 -2.77
N LYS A 480 13.78 31.48 -3.73
CA LYS A 480 13.61 31.76 -5.16
C LYS A 480 12.86 30.63 -5.86
N VAL A 481 11.71 30.96 -6.44
CA VAL A 481 10.92 30.00 -7.22
C VAL A 481 10.98 30.37 -8.69
N GLU A 482 11.29 29.38 -9.53
CA GLU A 482 11.10 29.50 -10.97
C GLU A 482 9.81 28.80 -11.41
N LEU A 483 8.88 29.60 -11.94
CA LEU A 483 7.59 29.15 -12.43
C LEU A 483 7.49 29.40 -13.94
N ILE A 484 7.06 28.39 -14.68
CA ILE A 484 6.62 28.54 -16.07
C ILE A 484 5.09 28.48 -16.07
N CYS A 485 4.45 29.56 -16.50
CA CYS A 485 3.01 29.63 -16.65
C CYS A 485 2.67 29.63 -18.14
N THR A 486 2.05 28.54 -18.61
CA THR A 486 1.53 28.43 -19.98
C THR A 486 0.04 28.76 -19.96
N LEU A 487 -0.41 29.57 -20.90
CA LEU A 487 -1.83 29.86 -21.15
C LEU A 487 -2.20 29.29 -22.53
N PRO A 488 -2.54 27.98 -22.64
CA PRO A 488 -2.68 27.32 -23.94
C PRO A 488 -3.75 27.94 -24.83
N LYS A 489 -4.85 28.42 -24.23
CA LYS A 489 -5.93 29.13 -24.94
C LYS A 489 -5.45 30.38 -25.69
N TYR A 490 -4.35 30.98 -25.24
CA TYR A 490 -3.81 32.24 -25.78
C TYR A 490 -2.47 32.04 -26.50
N ASP A 491 -1.96 30.80 -26.57
CA ASP A 491 -0.64 30.47 -27.11
C ASP A 491 0.49 31.30 -26.48
N ARG A 492 0.42 31.50 -25.15
CA ARG A 492 1.40 32.27 -24.37
C ARG A 492 2.16 31.39 -23.38
N VAL A 493 3.44 31.70 -23.18
CA VAL A 493 4.28 31.07 -22.16
C VAL A 493 5.04 32.16 -21.42
N TYR A 494 4.92 32.18 -20.10
CA TYR A 494 5.63 33.12 -19.23
C TYR A 494 6.60 32.36 -18.33
N SER A 495 7.84 32.86 -18.24
CA SER A 495 8.85 32.34 -17.30
C SER A 495 9.13 33.40 -16.24
N PHE A 496 8.85 33.05 -14.99
CA PHE A 496 9.06 33.93 -13.84
C PHE A 496 10.12 33.37 -12.90
N ARG A 497 10.98 34.25 -12.41
CA ARG A 497 11.83 34.01 -11.24
C ARG A 497 11.33 34.91 -10.11
N VAL A 498 10.74 34.32 -9.10
CA VAL A 498 10.13 35.00 -7.95
C VAL A 498 11.09 34.93 -6.76
N ASP A 499 11.48 36.07 -6.22
CA ASP A 499 12.20 36.21 -4.96
C ASP A 499 11.19 36.54 -3.85
N LEU A 500 10.88 35.56 -3.01
CA LEU A 500 9.82 35.64 -1.99
C LEU A 500 10.25 36.43 -0.74
N GLU A 501 11.55 36.62 -0.52
CA GLU A 501 12.03 37.47 0.56
C GLU A 501 11.78 38.94 0.26
N LYS A 502 11.99 39.32 -1.01
CA LYS A 502 11.90 40.69 -1.52
C LYS A 502 10.57 41.02 -2.20
N ASN A 503 9.70 40.03 -2.39
CA ASN A 503 8.50 40.14 -3.23
C ASN A 503 8.81 40.68 -4.64
N ILE A 504 9.92 40.22 -5.23
CA ILE A 504 10.34 40.66 -6.58
C ILE A 504 10.05 39.55 -7.58
N VAL A 505 9.28 39.86 -8.62
CA VAL A 505 9.09 38.99 -9.78
C VAL A 505 9.92 39.51 -10.94
N LYS A 506 10.84 38.69 -11.45
CA LYS A 506 11.54 38.94 -12.71
C LYS A 506 10.95 38.06 -13.79
N SER A 507 10.41 38.66 -14.85
CA SER A 507 9.97 37.95 -16.05
C SER A 507 11.12 37.91 -17.07
N ASN A 508 11.38 36.74 -17.64
CA ASN A 508 12.28 36.59 -18.78
C ASN A 508 11.44 36.36 -20.04
N GLY A 509 11.04 37.46 -20.69
CA GLY A 509 10.45 37.47 -22.04
C GLY A 509 9.05 36.88 -22.20
N ALA A 510 8.29 37.46 -23.13
CA ALA A 510 7.00 36.99 -23.63
C ALA A 510 7.16 36.10 -24.87
#